data_AF-A0AAU8I4S1-F1
#
_entry.id   AF-A0AAU8I4S1-F1
#
_cell.length_a   1.000
_cell.length_b   1.000
_cell.length_c   1.000
_cell.angle_alpha   90.00
_cell.angle_beta   90.00
_cell.angle_gamma   90.00
#
_symmetry.space_group_name_H-M   'P 1'
#
loop_
_entity.id
_entity.type
_entity.pdbx_description
1 polymer ?
#
loop_
_entity_poly.entity_id
_entity_poly.type
_entity_poly.pdbx_seq_one_letter_code
_entity_poly.pdbx_strand_id
1 'polypeptide(L)'
;MIRSLRFARVAPRRGVGLLLAALLASAAANAAPAPADQASVTCLAALLERLGWRIGSTAAAQPQIAAGAPCERGSLAEAQARGDLQVALPATWNDAQRRQALRALLDTPATQCGYFLQLGAATTRAITRLQDNPGYRFSALQLGWIGFGLRGAQAQGWERFRSFGRGYRPAGSNAQAIEAFYSGHVRSECGVGRQVAQLATQRELYGDAAFDRAFSADELSIGTFLALHDTDSVLLGAHAGDFFADGKAAKTAQRGRAAFLGAPGYIVHVFERRYLDDINNQAENFVVAAVSAEAAAALRTHGGFAYYDGQNRRIWELARALRGPGRERFERLLYDRDPALRARLDPAQQAMLAQLDALLDDPFYRGFQVYVHPKGVKPIGYHVVRLLDRNPRTPFAVELTLHNLHTTLYRRWRDLQLRDCAQAPVPAAAAAP
;
A
#
# COMPACT_ATOMS: atom_id res chain seq x y z
N MET A 1 36.79 38.70 42.39
CA MET A 1 36.66 40.16 42.17
C MET A 1 35.87 40.39 40.88
N ILE A 2 34.73 41.11 40.97
CA ILE A 2 34.22 42.11 40.00
C ILE A 2 33.91 41.59 38.57
N ARG A 3 32.72 41.71 37.94
CA ARG A 3 31.43 42.37 38.25
C ARG A 3 30.38 41.79 37.28
N SER A 4 29.16 41.62 37.78
CA SER A 4 27.95 41.33 37.01
C SER A 4 27.50 42.51 36.13
N LEU A 5 27.05 42.21 34.91
CA LEU A 5 26.30 43.15 34.06
C LEU A 5 24.81 42.99 34.33
N ARG A 6 24.18 44.10 34.74
CA ARG A 6 22.74 44.23 35.02
C ARG A 6 21.98 44.39 33.70
N PHE A 7 21.02 43.50 33.42
CA PHE A 7 19.95 43.77 32.47
C PHE A 7 18.84 44.58 33.17
N ALA A 8 18.53 45.73 32.61
CA ALA A 8 17.45 46.59 33.07
C ALA A 8 16.09 45.94 32.76
N ARG A 9 15.25 45.82 33.79
CA ARG A 9 13.83 45.44 33.67
C ARG A 9 13.05 46.64 33.13
N VAL A 10 12.41 46.47 31.98
CA VAL A 10 11.34 47.36 31.50
C VAL A 10 10.02 46.84 32.05
N ALA A 11 9.31 47.68 32.79
CA ALA A 11 7.99 47.39 33.34
C ALA A 11 6.89 47.46 32.25
N PRO A 12 5.79 46.70 32.39
CA PRO A 12 4.76 46.59 31.36
C PRO A 12 3.81 47.79 31.41
N ARG A 13 3.56 48.41 30.25
CA ARG A 13 2.42 49.33 30.10
C ARG A 13 1.14 48.51 30.01
N ARG A 14 0.28 48.75 31.01
CA ARG A 14 -1.13 48.36 31.07
C ARG A 14 -1.86 48.86 29.82
N GLY A 15 -2.70 48.02 29.22
CA GLY A 15 -3.79 48.49 28.36
C GLY A 15 -3.89 47.86 26.98
N VAL A 16 -4.02 46.53 26.88
CA VAL A 16 -4.78 45.86 25.79
C VAL A 16 -5.32 44.54 26.35
N GLY A 17 -6.29 44.64 27.26
CA GLY A 17 -6.89 43.48 27.92
C GLY A 17 -8.40 43.56 27.83
N LEU A 18 -8.96 43.46 26.62
CA LEU A 18 -10.40 43.22 26.40
C LEU A 18 -10.78 42.84 24.96
N LEU A 19 -9.84 42.71 24.02
CA LEU A 19 -10.11 42.33 22.62
C LEU A 19 -9.61 40.92 22.21
N LEU A 20 -8.91 40.20 23.09
CA LEU A 20 -8.39 38.85 22.79
C LEU A 20 -9.28 37.70 23.30
N ALA A 21 -10.31 37.98 24.10
CA ALA A 21 -11.23 36.95 24.58
C ALA A 21 -12.43 36.68 23.63
N ALA A 22 -12.64 37.53 22.63
CA ALA A 22 -13.73 37.37 21.65
C ALA A 22 -13.29 36.75 20.30
N LEU A 23 -11.99 36.59 20.07
CA LEU A 23 -11.43 36.00 18.83
C LEU A 23 -11.03 34.52 18.96
N LEU A 24 -11.13 33.93 20.16
CA LEU A 24 -10.83 32.52 20.41
C LEU A 24 -12.07 31.62 20.45
N ALA A 25 -13.28 32.17 20.29
CA ALA A 25 -14.54 31.42 20.29
C ALA A 25 -15.16 31.24 18.88
N SER A 26 -14.52 31.74 17.81
CA SER A 26 -15.08 31.71 16.45
C SER A 26 -14.29 30.87 15.45
N ALA A 27 -13.31 30.10 15.92
CA ALA A 27 -12.53 29.17 15.09
C ALA A 27 -12.89 27.69 15.31
N ALA A 28 -14.07 27.41 15.88
CA ALA A 28 -14.77 26.16 15.58
C ALA A 28 -15.28 26.30 14.14
N ALA A 29 -14.37 26.12 13.19
CA ALA A 29 -14.70 26.07 11.78
C ALA A 29 -15.85 25.07 11.60
N ASN A 30 -16.92 25.51 10.93
CA ASN A 30 -17.97 24.65 10.40
C ASN A 30 -17.33 23.67 9.39
N ALA A 31 -16.64 22.65 9.89
CA ALA A 31 -16.28 21.51 9.08
C ALA A 31 -17.61 20.89 8.62
N ALA A 32 -17.80 20.80 7.30
CA ALA A 32 -18.94 20.10 6.76
C ALA A 32 -19.00 18.70 7.41
N PRO A 33 -20.16 18.25 7.94
CA PRO A 33 -20.22 16.98 8.64
C PRO A 33 -19.76 15.86 7.69
N ALA A 34 -18.96 14.92 8.18
CA ALA A 34 -18.44 13.86 7.34
C ALA A 34 -19.61 13.04 6.73
N PRO A 35 -19.51 12.52 5.50
CA PRO A 35 -20.59 11.75 4.88
C PRO A 35 -21.09 10.59 5.74
N ALA A 36 -20.19 9.97 6.52
CA ALA A 36 -20.53 8.94 7.49
C ALA A 36 -21.50 9.43 8.59
N ASP A 37 -21.38 10.68 9.03
CA ASP A 37 -22.22 11.23 10.10
C ASP A 37 -23.64 11.58 9.60
N GLN A 38 -23.79 11.77 8.28
CA GLN A 38 -25.06 12.07 7.62
C GLN A 38 -25.70 10.83 6.97
N ALA A 39 -24.97 9.72 6.86
CA ALA A 39 -25.45 8.52 6.17
C ALA A 39 -26.66 7.88 6.86
N SER A 40 -27.61 7.41 6.06
CA SER A 40 -28.76 6.64 6.52
C SER A 40 -28.34 5.27 7.06
N VAL A 41 -29.21 4.62 7.85
CA VAL A 41 -29.02 3.24 8.33
C VAL A 41 -28.74 2.30 7.16
N THR A 42 -29.51 2.42 6.06
CA THR A 42 -29.37 1.58 4.86
C THR A 42 -28.01 1.75 4.20
N CYS A 43 -27.52 2.98 4.04
CA CYS A 43 -26.22 3.21 3.40
C CYS A 43 -25.05 2.75 4.27
N LEU A 44 -25.14 2.93 5.59
CA LEU A 44 -24.15 2.39 6.52
C LEU A 44 -24.13 0.85 6.49
N ALA A 45 -25.31 0.22 6.51
CA ALA A 45 -25.44 -1.23 6.43
C ALA A 45 -24.85 -1.78 5.13
N ALA A 46 -25.24 -1.23 3.98
CA ALA A 46 -24.74 -1.67 2.68
C ALA A 46 -23.21 -1.54 2.56
N LEU A 47 -22.62 -0.47 3.09
CA LEU A 47 -21.16 -0.32 3.10
C LEU A 47 -20.48 -1.35 4.01
N LEU A 48 -21.00 -1.56 5.22
CA LEU A 48 -20.45 -2.54 6.15
C LEU A 48 -20.57 -3.97 5.59
N GLU A 49 -21.68 -4.30 4.94
CA GLU A 49 -21.89 -5.57 4.25
C GLU A 49 -20.90 -5.76 3.11
N ARG A 50 -20.66 -4.71 2.32
CA ARG A 50 -19.60 -4.72 1.30
C ARG A 50 -18.25 -5.02 1.94
N LEU A 51 -17.96 -4.44 3.10
CA LEU A 51 -16.74 -4.68 3.90
C LEU A 51 -16.73 -6.04 4.63
N GLY A 52 -17.73 -6.88 4.40
CA GLY A 52 -17.80 -8.26 4.86
C GLY A 52 -18.66 -8.48 6.09
N TRP A 53 -19.20 -7.43 6.72
CA TRP A 53 -20.09 -7.59 7.87
C TRP A 53 -21.37 -8.32 7.50
N ARG A 54 -21.82 -9.20 8.37
CA ARG A 54 -23.19 -9.72 8.34
C ARG A 54 -23.97 -9.03 9.45
N ILE A 55 -25.05 -8.37 9.06
CA ILE A 55 -25.89 -7.57 9.96
C ILE A 55 -27.20 -8.32 10.19
N GLY A 56 -27.41 -8.76 11.42
CA GLY A 56 -28.61 -9.44 11.87
C GLY A 56 -29.40 -8.64 12.90
N SER A 57 -30.50 -9.22 13.37
CA SER A 57 -31.26 -8.72 14.51
C SER A 57 -31.17 -9.69 15.69
N THR A 58 -31.24 -9.17 16.92
CA THR A 58 -31.27 -9.96 18.16
C THR A 58 -32.40 -9.48 19.08
N ALA A 59 -32.90 -10.36 19.93
CA ALA A 59 -33.87 -10.02 20.97
C ALA A 59 -33.20 -9.40 22.22
N ALA A 60 -31.87 -9.46 22.33
CA ALA A 60 -31.13 -8.88 23.44
C ALA A 60 -31.27 -7.35 23.46
N ALA A 61 -31.18 -6.74 24.64
CA ALA A 61 -31.27 -5.28 24.79
C ALA A 61 -30.02 -4.52 24.28
N GLN A 62 -28.90 -5.24 24.08
CA GLN A 62 -27.61 -4.69 23.65
C GLN A 62 -27.15 -5.37 22.36
N PRO A 63 -26.33 -4.69 21.52
CA PRO A 63 -25.84 -5.26 20.29
C PRO A 63 -24.85 -6.38 20.58
N GLN A 64 -24.90 -7.43 19.78
CA GLN A 64 -23.96 -8.55 19.85
C GLN A 64 -22.98 -8.40 18.69
N ILE A 65 -21.72 -8.09 19.00
CA ILE A 65 -20.66 -7.87 18.00
C ILE A 65 -19.66 -9.01 18.13
N ALA A 66 -19.55 -9.83 17.09
CA ALA A 66 -18.49 -10.82 16.93
C ALA A 66 -17.60 -10.38 15.76
N ALA A 67 -16.67 -9.47 16.05
CA ALA A 67 -15.76 -8.92 15.06
C ALA A 67 -14.79 -9.97 14.49
N GLY A 68 -14.39 -10.95 15.31
CA GLY A 68 -13.44 -12.00 14.92
C GLY A 68 -12.03 -11.46 14.64
N ALA A 69 -11.28 -12.16 13.80
CA ALA A 69 -9.91 -11.82 13.42
C ALA A 69 -9.73 -11.67 11.90
N PRO A 70 -10.48 -10.76 11.24
CA PRO A 70 -10.48 -10.63 9.78
C PRO A 70 -9.10 -10.27 9.20
N CYS A 71 -8.24 -9.60 9.95
CA CYS A 71 -6.88 -9.29 9.48
C CYS A 71 -5.98 -10.53 9.34
N GLU A 72 -6.34 -11.67 9.93
CA GLU A 72 -5.62 -12.94 9.76
C GLU A 72 -6.06 -13.70 8.50
N ARG A 73 -7.07 -13.19 7.79
CA ARG A 73 -7.70 -13.83 6.65
C ARG A 73 -7.14 -13.31 5.35
N GLY A 74 -7.36 -14.05 4.27
CA GLY A 74 -6.81 -13.78 2.94
C GLY A 74 -7.87 -13.26 1.98
N SER A 75 -9.14 -13.41 2.35
CA SER A 75 -10.28 -12.84 1.63
C SER A 75 -11.44 -12.56 2.60
N LEU A 76 -12.39 -11.73 2.16
CA LEU A 76 -13.65 -11.53 2.88
C LEU A 76 -14.45 -12.83 3.00
N ALA A 77 -14.46 -13.66 1.96
CA ALA A 77 -15.15 -14.95 1.97
C ALA A 77 -14.60 -15.88 3.07
N GLU A 78 -13.28 -15.93 3.21
CA GLU A 78 -12.62 -16.70 4.29
C GLU A 78 -12.98 -16.12 5.67
N ALA A 79 -12.97 -14.80 5.84
CA ALA A 79 -13.35 -14.15 7.10
C ALA A 79 -14.78 -14.51 7.52
N GLN A 80 -15.72 -14.42 6.58
CA GLN A 80 -17.11 -14.79 6.80
C GLN A 80 -17.29 -16.28 7.10
N ALA A 81 -16.57 -17.16 6.41
CA ALA A 81 -16.60 -18.60 6.67
C ALA A 81 -16.06 -18.96 8.06
N ARG A 82 -15.20 -18.12 8.63
CA ARG A 82 -14.68 -18.26 10.00
C ARG A 82 -15.53 -17.58 11.07
N GLY A 83 -16.66 -16.99 10.68
CA GLY A 83 -17.55 -16.29 11.61
C GLY A 83 -17.03 -14.92 12.05
N ASP A 84 -16.06 -14.34 11.34
CA ASP A 84 -15.64 -12.96 11.57
C ASP A 84 -16.72 -11.99 11.07
N LEU A 85 -16.63 -10.72 11.49
CA LEU A 85 -17.45 -9.61 11.01
C LEU A 85 -18.97 -9.89 11.15
N GLN A 86 -19.44 -10.28 12.33
CA GLN A 86 -20.87 -10.44 12.60
C GLN A 86 -21.35 -9.36 13.58
N VAL A 87 -22.49 -8.74 13.28
CA VAL A 87 -23.20 -7.89 14.24
C VAL A 87 -24.67 -8.24 14.23
N ALA A 88 -25.25 -8.42 15.41
CA ALA A 88 -26.70 -8.46 15.60
C ALA A 88 -27.15 -7.23 16.40
N LEU A 89 -28.06 -6.45 15.82
CA LEU A 89 -28.62 -5.25 16.46
C LEU A 89 -29.95 -5.58 17.16
N PRO A 90 -30.26 -4.98 18.32
CA PRO A 90 -31.55 -5.21 18.98
C PRO A 90 -32.73 -4.88 18.08
N ALA A 91 -33.70 -5.79 18.00
CA ALA A 91 -34.90 -5.62 17.19
C ALA A 91 -35.72 -4.39 17.61
N THR A 92 -35.68 -4.05 18.90
CA THR A 92 -36.40 -2.93 19.51
C THR A 92 -35.76 -1.56 19.27
N TRP A 93 -34.55 -1.51 18.69
CA TRP A 93 -33.88 -0.24 18.44
C TRP A 93 -34.50 0.55 17.29
N ASN A 94 -34.63 1.85 17.51
CA ASN A 94 -35.01 2.80 16.48
C ASN A 94 -33.86 3.10 15.51
N ASP A 95 -34.16 3.83 14.43
CA ASP A 95 -33.18 4.15 13.38
C ASP A 95 -32.01 4.97 13.90
N ALA A 96 -32.20 5.87 14.85
CA ALA A 96 -31.12 6.68 15.42
C ALA A 96 -30.10 5.81 16.16
N GLN A 97 -30.58 4.86 16.97
CA GLN A 97 -29.74 3.89 17.69
C GLN A 97 -29.00 2.96 16.72
N ARG A 98 -29.70 2.43 15.71
CA ARG A 98 -29.10 1.57 14.66
C ARG A 98 -28.03 2.33 13.88
N ARG A 99 -28.32 3.56 13.45
CA ARG A 99 -27.39 4.42 12.70
C ARG A 99 -26.13 4.68 13.53
N GLN A 100 -26.28 5.04 14.80
CA GLN A 100 -25.14 5.28 15.68
C GLN A 100 -24.25 4.04 15.81
N ALA A 101 -24.83 2.86 16.00
CA ALA A 101 -24.06 1.63 16.12
C ALA A 101 -23.33 1.26 14.82
N LEU A 102 -24.00 1.31 13.67
CA LEU A 102 -23.37 1.03 12.38
C LEU A 102 -22.28 2.06 12.04
N ARG A 103 -22.52 3.34 12.33
CA ARG A 103 -21.52 4.40 12.16
C ARG A 103 -20.26 4.14 12.98
N ALA A 104 -20.42 3.68 14.22
CA ALA A 104 -19.30 3.35 15.09
C ALA A 104 -18.50 2.14 14.56
N LEU A 105 -19.16 1.16 13.93
CA LEU A 105 -18.47 0.01 13.34
C LEU A 105 -17.50 0.40 12.23
N LEU A 106 -17.77 1.47 11.47
CA LEU A 106 -16.91 1.90 10.36
C LEU A 106 -15.46 2.14 10.79
N ASP A 107 -15.25 2.70 11.97
CA ASP A 107 -13.90 3.08 12.43
C ASP A 107 -13.20 1.96 13.23
N THR A 108 -13.83 0.79 13.37
CA THR A 108 -13.23 -0.34 14.10
C THR A 108 -12.07 -0.97 13.32
N PRO A 109 -11.06 -1.53 14.00
CA PRO A 109 -9.98 -2.26 13.34
C PRO A 109 -10.47 -3.40 12.44
N ALA A 110 -11.52 -4.12 12.85
CA ALA A 110 -12.11 -5.20 12.06
C ALA A 110 -12.64 -4.72 10.70
N THR A 111 -13.32 -3.57 10.67
CA THR A 111 -13.79 -2.95 9.42
C THR A 111 -12.62 -2.50 8.54
N GLN A 112 -11.54 -1.97 9.14
CA GLN A 112 -10.33 -1.65 8.38
C GLN A 112 -9.72 -2.91 7.74
N CYS A 113 -9.71 -4.05 8.44
CA CYS A 113 -9.30 -5.33 7.85
C CYS A 113 -10.19 -5.73 6.66
N GLY A 114 -11.52 -5.55 6.78
CA GLY A 114 -12.45 -5.78 5.67
C GLY A 114 -12.12 -4.93 4.44
N TYR A 115 -11.73 -3.66 4.66
CA TYR A 115 -11.25 -2.79 3.59
C TYR A 115 -9.96 -3.30 2.96
N PHE A 116 -8.96 -3.70 3.76
CA PHE A 116 -7.71 -4.24 3.22
C PHE A 116 -7.90 -5.53 2.43
N LEU A 117 -8.88 -6.37 2.80
CA LEU A 117 -9.23 -7.56 2.02
C LEU A 117 -9.83 -7.20 0.64
N GLN A 118 -10.64 -6.14 0.55
CA GLN A 118 -11.08 -5.63 -0.76
C GLN A 118 -9.94 -4.99 -1.55
N LEU A 119 -9.10 -4.19 -0.88
CA LEU A 119 -7.94 -3.56 -1.49
C LEU A 119 -6.97 -4.61 -2.03
N GLY A 120 -6.75 -5.70 -1.31
CA GLY A 120 -5.95 -6.84 -1.77
C GLY A 120 -6.55 -7.51 -3.00
N ALA A 121 -7.85 -7.76 -3.02
CA ALA A 121 -8.52 -8.29 -4.21
C ALA A 121 -8.40 -7.34 -5.42
N ALA A 122 -8.52 -6.02 -5.21
CA ALA A 122 -8.30 -5.02 -6.26
C ALA A 122 -6.83 -4.97 -6.72
N THR A 123 -5.88 -5.10 -5.79
CA THR A 123 -4.44 -5.17 -6.08
C THR A 123 -4.15 -6.37 -6.96
N THR A 124 -4.68 -7.54 -6.63
CA THR A 124 -4.50 -8.77 -7.43
C THR A 124 -5.01 -8.58 -8.86
N ARG A 125 -6.20 -7.98 -9.05
CA ARG A 125 -6.71 -7.68 -10.40
C ARG A 125 -5.78 -6.73 -11.16
N ALA A 126 -5.36 -5.64 -10.50
CA ALA A 126 -4.51 -4.63 -11.12
C ALA A 126 -3.17 -5.20 -11.56
N ILE A 127 -2.43 -5.85 -10.65
CA ILE A 127 -1.11 -6.40 -10.97
C ILE A 127 -1.19 -7.54 -11.99
N THR A 128 -2.29 -8.30 -12.01
CA THR A 128 -2.54 -9.32 -13.04
C THR A 128 -2.66 -8.68 -14.42
N ARG A 129 -3.48 -7.63 -14.56
CA ARG A 129 -3.59 -6.92 -15.85
C ARG A 129 -2.28 -6.23 -16.26
N LEU A 130 -1.50 -5.71 -15.30
CA LEU A 130 -0.19 -5.09 -15.60
C LEU A 130 0.85 -6.11 -16.05
N GLN A 131 0.94 -7.28 -15.38
CA GLN A 131 1.91 -8.31 -15.74
C GLN A 131 1.54 -9.03 -17.05
N ASP A 132 0.23 -9.15 -17.33
CA ASP A 132 -0.28 -9.80 -18.54
C ASP A 132 -0.14 -8.90 -19.78
N ASN A 133 0.23 -7.62 -19.63
CA ASN A 133 0.47 -6.72 -20.75
C ASN A 133 1.89 -6.89 -21.33
N PRO A 134 2.08 -7.57 -22.48
CA PRO A 134 3.39 -7.65 -23.12
C PRO A 134 3.86 -6.30 -23.70
N GLY A 135 2.99 -5.29 -23.78
CA GLY A 135 3.34 -3.93 -24.17
C GLY A 135 3.92 -3.10 -23.03
N TYR A 136 3.75 -3.51 -21.76
CA TYR A 136 4.29 -2.80 -20.61
C TYR A 136 5.71 -3.27 -20.28
N ARG A 137 6.72 -2.48 -20.66
CA ARG A 137 8.14 -2.86 -20.53
C ARG A 137 8.89 -2.02 -19.52
N PHE A 138 10.04 -2.54 -19.09
CA PHE A 138 10.97 -1.79 -18.26
C PHE A 138 11.79 -0.78 -19.10
N SER A 139 12.11 0.37 -18.50
CA SER A 139 13.09 1.34 -18.98
C SER A 139 14.20 1.51 -17.94
N ALA A 140 15.45 1.35 -18.36
CA ALA A 140 16.60 1.66 -17.50
C ALA A 140 16.70 3.18 -17.28
N LEU A 141 17.31 3.60 -16.17
CA LEU A 141 17.35 5.00 -15.72
C LEU A 141 17.90 5.97 -16.79
N GLN A 142 18.71 5.48 -17.73
CA GLN A 142 19.37 6.27 -18.76
C GLN A 142 18.46 6.65 -19.94
N LEU A 143 17.33 5.96 -20.16
CA LEU A 143 16.45 6.16 -21.33
C LEU A 143 15.21 7.01 -21.03
N GLY A 144 15.07 7.51 -19.80
CA GLY A 144 13.88 8.18 -19.28
C GLY A 144 13.03 7.26 -18.40
N TRP A 145 12.34 7.88 -17.44
CA TRP A 145 11.58 7.17 -16.39
C TRP A 145 10.26 6.60 -16.91
N ILE A 146 9.66 7.25 -17.91
CA ILE A 146 8.37 6.89 -18.50
C ILE A 146 8.42 7.17 -20.00
N GLY A 147 7.96 6.22 -20.81
CA GLY A 147 7.87 6.36 -22.26
C GLY A 147 6.58 5.77 -22.82
N PHE A 148 5.95 6.49 -23.74
CA PHE A 148 4.66 6.13 -24.36
C PHE A 148 4.79 5.70 -25.82
N GLY A 149 5.95 5.16 -26.20
CA GLY A 149 6.22 4.65 -27.54
C GLY A 149 5.94 5.66 -28.66
N LEU A 150 5.67 5.15 -29.87
CA LEU A 150 5.41 5.95 -31.07
C LEU A 150 4.08 6.71 -31.02
N ARG A 151 3.09 6.20 -30.29
CA ARG A 151 1.78 6.87 -30.14
C ARG A 151 1.89 8.15 -29.31
N GLY A 152 2.91 8.26 -28.45
CA GLY A 152 3.09 9.39 -27.56
C GLY A 152 2.15 9.37 -26.36
N ALA A 153 2.41 10.25 -25.40
CA ALA A 153 1.70 10.30 -24.13
C ALA A 153 0.22 10.69 -24.30
N GLN A 154 -0.05 11.73 -25.10
CA GLN A 154 -1.39 12.29 -25.22
C GLN A 154 -2.38 11.30 -25.84
N ALA A 155 -1.98 10.57 -26.88
CA ALA A 155 -2.83 9.54 -27.50
C ALA A 155 -3.10 8.35 -26.56
N GLN A 156 -2.30 8.20 -25.50
CA GLN A 156 -2.48 7.20 -24.45
C GLN A 156 -3.08 7.80 -23.17
N GLY A 157 -3.64 9.01 -23.23
CA GLY A 157 -4.37 9.63 -22.11
C GLY A 157 -3.49 10.35 -21.10
N TRP A 158 -2.23 10.66 -21.42
CA TRP A 158 -1.28 11.30 -20.51
C TRP A 158 -0.76 12.64 -21.03
N GLU A 159 -0.81 13.66 -20.17
CA GLU A 159 -0.20 14.96 -20.39
C GLU A 159 1.12 15.07 -19.61
N ARG A 160 2.14 15.65 -20.24
CA ARG A 160 3.45 15.86 -19.62
C ARG A 160 3.48 17.18 -18.84
N PHE A 161 3.83 17.15 -17.57
CA PHE A 161 4.09 18.35 -16.76
C PHE A 161 5.57 18.53 -16.37
N ARG A 162 6.43 17.51 -16.58
CA ARG A 162 7.89 17.62 -16.47
C ARG A 162 8.60 17.07 -17.71
N SER A 163 9.67 17.74 -18.15
CA SER A 163 10.49 17.34 -19.30
C SER A 163 11.18 15.98 -19.13
N PHE A 164 11.63 15.38 -20.24
CA PHE A 164 12.41 14.13 -20.28
C PHE A 164 11.75 12.91 -19.59
N GLY A 165 10.43 12.81 -19.69
CA GLY A 165 9.68 11.66 -19.18
C GLY A 165 9.65 11.54 -17.66
N ARG A 166 9.81 12.67 -16.95
CA ARG A 166 9.97 12.70 -15.48
C ARG A 166 8.66 12.93 -14.71
N GLY A 167 7.58 13.28 -15.40
CA GLY A 167 6.29 13.62 -14.78
C GLY A 167 5.16 13.68 -15.80
N TYR A 168 4.12 12.89 -15.57
CA TYR A 168 2.88 12.87 -16.35
C TYR A 168 1.66 12.83 -15.45
N ARG A 169 0.56 13.43 -15.91
CA ARG A 169 -0.77 13.36 -15.30
C ARG A 169 -1.79 12.90 -16.35
N PRO A 170 -2.97 12.36 -15.96
CA PRO A 170 -4.05 12.11 -16.89
C PRO A 170 -4.43 13.37 -17.68
N ALA A 171 -4.67 13.23 -18.98
CA ALA A 171 -5.10 14.32 -19.86
C ALA A 171 -6.63 14.43 -19.98
N GLY A 172 -7.35 13.41 -19.51
CA GLY A 172 -8.80 13.26 -19.63
C GLY A 172 -9.31 12.31 -18.54
N SER A 173 -9.94 11.20 -18.94
CA SER A 173 -10.34 10.16 -17.99
C SER A 173 -9.12 9.55 -17.30
N ASN A 174 -9.17 9.47 -15.97
CA ASN A 174 -8.14 8.84 -15.16
C ASN A 174 -8.08 7.33 -15.42
N ALA A 175 -9.25 6.70 -15.55
CA ALA A 175 -9.37 5.30 -15.90
C ALA A 175 -8.72 5.01 -17.26
N GLN A 176 -8.96 5.86 -18.27
CA GLN A 176 -8.32 5.74 -19.59
C GLN A 176 -6.79 5.89 -19.50
N ALA A 177 -6.28 6.80 -18.67
CA ALA A 177 -4.84 6.97 -18.47
C ALA A 177 -4.20 5.67 -17.91
N ILE A 178 -4.83 5.03 -16.92
CA ILE A 178 -4.37 3.73 -16.39
C ILE A 178 -4.50 2.61 -17.42
N GLU A 179 -5.52 2.64 -18.29
CA GLU A 179 -5.71 1.63 -19.33
C GLU A 179 -4.51 1.52 -20.28
N ALA A 180 -3.78 2.61 -20.52
CA ALA A 180 -2.54 2.59 -21.29
C ALA A 180 -1.48 1.61 -20.73
N PHE A 181 -1.49 1.36 -19.42
CA PHE A 181 -0.59 0.39 -18.79
C PHE A 181 -1.12 -1.05 -18.83
N TYR A 182 -2.42 -1.25 -18.98
CA TYR A 182 -3.03 -2.58 -19.11
C TYR A 182 -3.00 -3.12 -20.53
N SER A 183 -3.06 -2.28 -21.55
CA SER A 183 -3.17 -2.74 -22.95
C SER A 183 -2.31 -1.94 -23.94
N GLY A 184 -1.72 -0.83 -23.50
CA GLY A 184 -0.88 0.03 -24.33
C GLY A 184 0.57 -0.43 -24.42
N HIS A 185 1.34 0.34 -25.19
CA HIS A 185 2.79 0.14 -25.37
C HIS A 185 3.51 1.24 -24.61
N VAL A 186 3.82 0.94 -23.36
CA VAL A 186 4.39 1.90 -22.41
C VAL A 186 5.60 1.30 -21.73
N ARG A 187 6.52 2.16 -21.31
CA ARG A 187 7.71 1.78 -20.57
C ARG A 187 7.81 2.60 -19.31
N SER A 188 8.23 1.97 -18.24
CA SER A 188 8.52 2.66 -16.99
C SER A 188 9.68 2.00 -16.26
N GLU A 189 10.35 2.76 -15.41
CA GLU A 189 11.23 2.19 -14.40
C GLU A 189 10.41 1.61 -13.22
N CYS A 190 11.04 0.84 -12.33
CA CYS A 190 10.35 0.10 -11.27
C CYS A 190 9.56 0.95 -10.24
N GLY A 191 10.03 2.15 -9.86
CA GLY A 191 9.37 3.09 -8.96
C GLY A 191 8.08 3.68 -9.54
N VAL A 192 8.08 4.07 -10.81
CA VAL A 192 6.86 4.41 -11.56
C VAL A 192 6.00 3.16 -11.73
N GLY A 193 6.61 1.99 -11.98
CA GLY A 193 5.90 0.71 -11.98
C GLY A 193 5.09 0.47 -10.72
N ARG A 194 5.68 0.76 -9.55
CA ARG A 194 4.99 0.74 -8.26
C ARG A 194 3.86 1.78 -8.19
N GLN A 195 4.11 3.03 -8.59
CA GLN A 195 3.08 4.07 -8.59
C GLN A 195 1.89 3.67 -9.45
N VAL A 196 2.12 3.17 -10.67
CA VAL A 196 1.09 2.66 -11.58
C VAL A 196 0.32 1.51 -10.92
N ALA A 197 0.98 0.55 -10.29
CA ALA A 197 0.30 -0.53 -9.57
C ALA A 197 -0.57 -0.01 -8.42
N GLN A 198 -0.12 0.99 -7.68
CA GLN A 198 -0.90 1.63 -6.61
C GLN A 198 -2.14 2.34 -7.16
N LEU A 199 -2.01 3.14 -8.23
CA LEU A 199 -3.13 3.86 -8.84
C LEU A 199 -4.10 2.92 -9.55
N ALA A 200 -3.59 1.90 -10.24
CA ALA A 200 -4.38 0.85 -10.86
C ALA A 200 -5.19 0.06 -9.82
N THR A 201 -4.61 -0.20 -8.64
CA THR A 201 -5.34 -0.78 -7.50
C THR A 201 -6.52 0.11 -7.07
N GLN A 202 -6.34 1.42 -7.01
CA GLN A 202 -7.44 2.33 -6.71
C GLN A 202 -8.51 2.32 -7.82
N ARG A 203 -8.12 2.30 -9.10
CA ARG A 203 -9.08 2.12 -10.22
C ARG A 203 -9.90 0.84 -10.06
N GLU A 204 -9.25 -0.29 -9.77
CA GLU A 204 -9.93 -1.59 -9.58
C GLU A 204 -10.83 -1.64 -8.33
N LEU A 205 -10.53 -0.83 -7.30
CA LEU A 205 -11.31 -0.76 -6.07
C LEU A 205 -12.55 0.13 -6.22
N TYR A 206 -12.40 1.26 -6.91
CA TYR A 206 -13.47 2.24 -7.13
C TYR A 206 -14.37 1.86 -8.31
N GLY A 207 -13.79 1.28 -9.37
CA GLY A 207 -14.40 1.19 -10.70
C GLY A 207 -14.22 2.48 -11.48
N ASP A 208 -14.21 2.39 -12.81
CA ASP A 208 -13.76 3.48 -13.70
C ASP A 208 -14.46 4.82 -13.45
N ALA A 209 -15.80 4.84 -13.45
CA ALA A 209 -16.56 6.08 -13.28
C ALA A 209 -16.38 6.70 -11.89
N ALA A 210 -16.30 5.88 -10.84
CA ALA A 210 -16.08 6.38 -9.48
C ALA A 210 -14.63 6.83 -9.27
N PHE A 211 -13.66 6.17 -9.91
CA PHE A 211 -12.25 6.57 -9.90
C PHE A 211 -12.04 7.93 -10.56
N ASP A 212 -12.68 8.19 -11.70
CA ASP A 212 -12.66 9.48 -12.38
C ASP A 212 -13.28 10.61 -11.55
N ARG A 213 -14.33 10.33 -10.77
CA ARG A 213 -14.93 11.32 -9.85
C ARG A 213 -14.14 11.49 -8.54
N ALA A 214 -13.47 10.43 -8.09
CA ALA A 214 -12.83 10.41 -6.79
C ALA A 214 -11.52 11.19 -6.75
N PHE A 215 -10.82 11.27 -7.87
CA PHE A 215 -9.49 11.85 -7.99
C PHE A 215 -9.46 12.86 -9.13
N SER A 216 -8.83 14.01 -8.89
CA SER A 216 -8.42 14.90 -9.97
C SER A 216 -7.25 14.30 -10.75
N ALA A 217 -7.01 14.79 -11.97
CA ALA A 217 -5.86 14.36 -12.76
C ALA A 217 -4.52 14.62 -12.04
N ASP A 218 -4.36 15.78 -11.40
CA ASP A 218 -3.11 16.15 -10.72
C ASP A 218 -2.78 15.21 -9.55
N GLU A 219 -3.81 14.69 -8.86
CA GLU A 219 -3.65 13.68 -7.80
C GLU A 219 -3.10 12.34 -8.31
N LEU A 220 -3.27 12.04 -9.59
CA LEU A 220 -2.84 10.79 -10.22
C LEU A 220 -1.56 10.96 -11.04
N SER A 221 -0.79 12.00 -10.74
CA SER A 221 0.51 12.22 -11.33
C SER A 221 1.48 11.05 -11.06
N ILE A 222 2.22 10.64 -12.09
CA ILE A 222 3.29 9.64 -12.04
C ILE A 222 4.62 10.25 -12.49
N GLY A 223 5.74 9.80 -11.92
CA GLY A 223 7.05 10.33 -12.26
C GLY A 223 8.15 9.97 -11.28
N THR A 224 9.28 10.67 -11.35
CA THR A 224 10.33 10.54 -10.32
C THR A 224 9.76 10.97 -8.96
N PHE A 225 10.21 10.36 -7.85
CA PHE A 225 9.72 10.74 -6.52
C PHE A 225 9.93 12.24 -6.21
N LEU A 226 11.05 12.82 -6.64
CA LEU A 226 11.30 14.27 -6.55
C LEU A 226 10.27 15.10 -7.34
N ALA A 227 9.85 14.61 -8.51
CA ALA A 227 8.88 15.32 -9.34
C ALA A 227 7.46 15.28 -8.77
N LEU A 228 7.15 14.36 -7.85
CA LEU A 228 5.84 14.22 -7.23
C LEU A 228 5.70 14.96 -5.89
N HIS A 229 6.81 15.32 -5.25
CA HIS A 229 6.77 15.90 -3.91
C HIS A 229 6.05 17.26 -3.88
N ASP A 230 6.30 18.09 -4.91
CA ASP A 230 5.72 19.43 -5.03
C ASP A 230 4.49 19.45 -5.96
N THR A 231 3.71 18.37 -5.99
CA THR A 231 2.45 18.28 -6.75
C THR A 231 1.28 17.91 -5.85
N ASP A 232 0.08 17.84 -6.41
CA ASP A 232 -1.11 17.37 -5.69
C ASP A 232 -1.18 15.84 -5.60
N SER A 233 -0.11 15.10 -5.91
CA SER A 233 -0.14 13.64 -5.95
C SER A 233 -0.72 13.01 -4.67
N VAL A 234 -1.68 12.10 -4.82
CA VAL A 234 -2.25 11.35 -3.69
C VAL A 234 -1.27 10.33 -3.11
N LEU A 235 -0.16 10.05 -3.80
CA LEU A 235 0.85 9.12 -3.32
C LEU A 235 1.90 9.82 -2.43
N LEU A 236 2.36 11.02 -2.82
CA LEU A 236 3.53 11.66 -2.20
C LEU A 236 3.47 13.20 -2.14
N GLY A 237 2.42 13.82 -2.66
CA GLY A 237 2.26 15.27 -2.76
C GLY A 237 1.31 15.85 -1.71
N ALA A 238 0.78 17.04 -1.98
CA ALA A 238 -0.07 17.80 -1.06
C ALA A 238 -1.35 17.06 -0.65
N HIS A 239 -1.89 16.18 -1.50
CA HIS A 239 -3.10 15.40 -1.21
C HIS A 239 -2.83 13.97 -0.68
N ALA A 240 -1.58 13.64 -0.34
CA ALA A 240 -1.29 12.37 0.31
C ALA A 240 -1.97 12.25 1.70
N GLY A 241 -2.23 13.38 2.36
CA GLY A 241 -2.82 13.40 3.70
C GLY A 241 -1.94 12.68 4.73
N ASP A 242 -2.56 11.95 5.66
CA ASP A 242 -1.82 11.33 6.77
C ASP A 242 -1.08 10.07 6.33
N PHE A 243 0.22 9.99 6.53
CA PHE A 243 0.98 8.76 6.33
C PHE A 243 0.88 7.84 7.55
N PHE A 244 0.78 6.53 7.33
CA PHE A 244 0.79 5.51 8.39
C PHE A 244 2.17 5.39 9.08
N ALA A 245 3.24 5.71 8.33
CA ALA A 245 4.64 5.74 8.79
C ALA A 245 5.05 4.48 9.58
N ASP A 246 5.22 3.38 8.86
CA ASP A 246 5.58 2.06 9.41
C ASP A 246 6.61 1.36 8.53
N GLY A 247 7.74 2.02 8.26
CA GLY A 247 8.71 1.57 7.26
C GLY A 247 9.26 0.15 7.51
N LYS A 248 9.45 -0.25 8.77
CA LYS A 248 9.87 -1.61 9.13
C LYS A 248 8.70 -2.56 9.42
N ALA A 249 7.48 -2.15 9.07
CA ALA A 249 6.26 -2.94 9.15
C ALA A 249 5.92 -3.46 10.56
N ALA A 250 6.39 -2.81 11.63
CA ALA A 250 6.16 -3.29 12.99
C ALA A 250 4.66 -3.19 13.35
N LYS A 251 4.02 -2.06 13.05
CA LYS A 251 2.58 -1.88 13.30
C LYS A 251 1.75 -2.77 12.38
N THR A 252 2.17 -2.93 11.12
CA THR A 252 1.50 -3.74 10.11
C THR A 252 1.55 -5.23 10.46
N ALA A 253 2.71 -5.72 10.90
CA ALA A 253 2.90 -7.10 11.36
C ALA A 253 2.00 -7.44 12.56
N GLN A 254 1.82 -6.51 13.51
CA GLN A 254 0.92 -6.72 14.64
C GLN A 254 -0.56 -6.79 14.24
N ARG A 255 -0.96 -6.05 13.21
CA ARG A 255 -2.35 -6.05 12.71
C ARG A 255 -2.74 -7.36 12.04
N GLY A 256 -1.80 -8.03 11.36
CA GLY A 256 -2.04 -9.29 10.66
C GLY A 256 -1.91 -9.17 9.14
N ARG A 257 -2.03 -10.31 8.45
CA ARG A 257 -1.67 -10.45 7.03
C ARG A 257 -2.42 -9.50 6.09
N ALA A 258 -3.70 -9.22 6.35
CA ALA A 258 -4.50 -8.35 5.50
C ALA A 258 -3.95 -6.92 5.47
N ALA A 259 -3.36 -6.43 6.57
CA ALA A 259 -2.85 -5.06 6.67
C ALA A 259 -1.68 -4.78 5.72
N PHE A 260 -1.02 -5.81 5.20
CA PHE A 260 0.03 -5.63 4.20
C PHE A 260 -0.52 -5.47 2.76
N LEU A 261 -1.74 -5.91 2.48
CA LEU A 261 -2.22 -6.04 1.10
C LEU A 261 -2.29 -4.69 0.39
N GLY A 262 -1.64 -4.59 -0.77
CA GLY A 262 -1.53 -3.35 -1.54
C GLY A 262 -0.50 -2.35 -0.98
N ALA A 263 0.18 -2.65 0.13
CA ALA A 263 1.18 -1.77 0.71
C ALA A 263 2.38 -1.61 -0.23
N PRO A 264 2.82 -0.38 -0.54
CA PRO A 264 4.03 -0.14 -1.31
C PRO A 264 5.29 -0.30 -0.45
N GLY A 265 6.37 -0.74 -1.08
CA GLY A 265 7.68 -0.83 -0.44
C GLY A 265 8.83 -0.83 -1.42
N TYR A 266 10.03 -1.12 -0.90
CA TYR A 266 11.23 -1.37 -1.67
C TYR A 266 12.19 -2.32 -0.95
N ILE A 267 13.01 -3.01 -1.75
CA ILE A 267 14.21 -3.71 -1.31
C ILE A 267 15.39 -2.87 -1.76
N VAL A 268 16.27 -2.45 -0.85
CA VAL A 268 17.31 -1.45 -1.14
C VAL A 268 18.67 -1.86 -0.60
N HIS A 269 19.73 -1.52 -1.33
CA HIS A 269 21.10 -1.64 -0.84
C HIS A 269 21.31 -0.95 0.53
N VAL A 270 22.11 -1.57 1.39
CA VAL A 270 22.46 -1.04 2.73
C VAL A 270 23.72 -0.19 2.69
N PHE A 271 24.74 -0.61 1.93
CA PHE A 271 25.97 0.17 1.80
C PHE A 271 25.81 1.29 0.77
N GLU A 272 26.66 2.30 0.88
CA GLU A 272 26.69 3.47 -0.01
C GLU A 272 26.88 3.09 -1.50
N ARG A 273 26.46 3.99 -2.38
CA ARG A 273 26.37 3.75 -3.83
C ARG A 273 27.66 3.26 -4.49
N ARG A 274 28.85 3.55 -3.93
CA ARG A 274 30.13 3.03 -4.46
C ARG A 274 30.24 1.50 -4.42
N TYR A 275 29.38 0.83 -3.65
CA TYR A 275 29.25 -0.63 -3.58
C TYR A 275 28.22 -1.20 -4.55
N LEU A 276 27.60 -0.38 -5.41
CA LEU A 276 26.70 -0.86 -6.46
C LEU A 276 27.49 -1.23 -7.72
N ASP A 277 27.18 -2.40 -8.27
CA ASP A 277 27.71 -2.91 -9.53
C ASP A 277 26.69 -2.70 -10.67
N ASP A 278 25.39 -2.72 -10.35
CA ASP A 278 24.29 -2.40 -11.25
C ASP A 278 23.34 -1.37 -10.63
N ILE A 279 23.49 -0.11 -11.06
CA ILE A 279 22.71 1.01 -10.55
C ILE A 279 21.21 0.93 -10.89
N ASN A 280 20.84 0.21 -11.96
CA ASN A 280 19.42 0.02 -12.30
C ASN A 280 18.73 -0.92 -11.30
N ASN A 281 19.50 -1.67 -10.50
CA ASN A 281 19.02 -2.56 -9.45
C ASN A 281 19.46 -2.06 -8.05
N GLN A 282 19.69 -0.76 -7.88
CA GLN A 282 20.00 -0.16 -6.56
C GLN A 282 18.85 -0.32 -5.55
N ALA A 283 17.63 -0.44 -6.06
CA ALA A 283 16.44 -0.77 -5.31
C ALA A 283 15.45 -1.51 -6.22
N GLU A 284 14.62 -2.37 -5.63
CA GLU A 284 13.45 -2.98 -6.27
C GLU A 284 12.20 -2.47 -5.58
N ASN A 285 11.45 -1.61 -6.27
CA ASN A 285 10.19 -1.04 -5.75
C ASN A 285 9.05 -2.04 -5.96
N PHE A 286 8.21 -2.22 -4.94
CA PHE A 286 7.16 -3.24 -4.97
C PHE A 286 5.81 -2.78 -4.41
N VAL A 287 4.77 -3.54 -4.75
CA VAL A 287 3.47 -3.55 -4.05
C VAL A 287 3.24 -4.96 -3.49
N VAL A 288 2.81 -5.08 -2.23
CA VAL A 288 2.51 -6.40 -1.64
C VAL A 288 1.25 -6.98 -2.28
N ALA A 289 1.41 -8.15 -2.91
CA ALA A 289 0.34 -8.85 -3.61
C ALA A 289 -0.41 -9.81 -2.68
N ALA A 290 0.33 -10.58 -1.86
CA ALA A 290 -0.24 -11.53 -0.93
C ALA A 290 0.74 -11.83 0.22
N VAL A 291 0.20 -12.24 1.36
CA VAL A 291 0.98 -12.70 2.51
C VAL A 291 0.36 -14.01 3.03
N SER A 292 1.16 -15.08 3.10
CA SER A 292 0.70 -16.35 3.67
C SER A 292 0.43 -16.22 5.18
N ALA A 293 -0.33 -17.16 5.74
CA ALA A 293 -0.61 -17.14 7.18
C ALA A 293 0.67 -17.32 8.01
N GLU A 294 1.56 -18.19 7.54
CA GLU A 294 2.86 -18.50 8.16
C GLU A 294 3.80 -17.29 8.05
N ALA A 295 3.85 -16.61 6.90
CA ALA A 295 4.66 -15.41 6.72
C ALA A 295 4.21 -14.28 7.66
N ALA A 296 2.89 -14.09 7.82
CA ALA A 296 2.35 -13.10 8.74
C ALA A 296 2.63 -13.46 10.22
N ALA A 297 2.53 -14.74 10.58
CA ALA A 297 2.88 -15.22 11.91
C ALA A 297 4.37 -15.00 12.22
N ALA A 298 5.26 -15.27 11.25
CA ALA A 298 6.69 -15.04 11.39
C ALA A 298 7.00 -13.54 11.54
N LEU A 299 6.42 -12.68 10.69
CA LEU A 299 6.55 -11.22 10.80
C LEU A 299 6.10 -10.68 12.16
N ARG A 300 4.98 -11.19 12.69
CA ARG A 300 4.48 -10.78 14.01
C ARG A 300 5.40 -11.22 15.14
N THR A 301 5.87 -12.48 15.09
CA THR A 301 6.82 -13.05 16.05
C THR A 301 8.11 -12.25 16.09
N HIS A 302 8.60 -11.83 14.92
CA HIS A 302 9.88 -11.13 14.78
C HIS A 302 9.78 -9.59 14.79
N GLY A 303 8.57 -9.03 14.95
CA GLY A 303 8.36 -7.60 15.07
C GLY A 303 8.58 -6.80 13.78
N GLY A 304 8.44 -7.42 12.61
CA GLY A 304 8.55 -6.78 11.29
C GLY A 304 9.91 -6.99 10.58
N PHE A 305 10.24 -6.10 9.65
CA PHE A 305 11.36 -6.27 8.71
C PHE A 305 12.74 -6.10 9.33
N ALA A 306 12.88 -5.42 10.47
CA ALA A 306 14.19 -5.19 11.09
C ALA A 306 14.94 -6.50 11.41
N TYR A 307 14.23 -7.54 11.85
CA TYR A 307 14.79 -8.88 12.02
C TYR A 307 15.29 -9.45 10.68
N TYR A 308 14.45 -9.36 9.63
CA TYR A 308 14.77 -9.89 8.31
C TYR A 308 15.89 -9.13 7.60
N ASP A 309 16.11 -7.85 7.90
CA ASP A 309 17.30 -7.13 7.44
C ASP A 309 18.59 -7.75 8.01
N GLY A 310 18.56 -8.20 9.26
CA GLY A 310 19.64 -8.98 9.87
C GLY A 310 19.85 -10.31 9.15
N GLN A 311 18.75 -11.02 8.84
CA GLN A 311 18.80 -12.27 8.08
C GLN A 311 19.33 -12.05 6.64
N ASN A 312 18.94 -10.97 5.97
CA ASN A 312 19.44 -10.61 4.63
C ASN A 312 20.94 -10.33 4.64
N ARG A 313 21.45 -9.67 5.69
CA ARG A 313 22.90 -9.53 5.88
C ARG A 313 23.58 -10.89 6.03
N ARG A 314 23.00 -11.81 6.81
CA ARG A 314 23.55 -13.17 6.98
C ARG A 314 23.54 -13.95 5.66
N ILE A 315 22.46 -13.88 4.90
CA ILE A 315 22.35 -14.46 3.55
C ILE A 315 23.47 -13.91 2.65
N TRP A 316 23.64 -12.59 2.63
CA TRP A 316 24.69 -11.94 1.85
C TRP A 316 26.10 -12.41 2.27
N GLU A 317 26.40 -12.49 3.57
CA GLU A 317 27.69 -12.96 4.09
C GLU A 317 28.02 -14.38 3.62
N LEU A 318 27.06 -15.30 3.74
CA LEU A 318 27.22 -16.69 3.30
C LEU A 318 27.37 -16.79 1.77
N ALA A 319 26.56 -16.04 1.02
CA ALA A 319 26.58 -16.07 -0.43
C ALA A 319 27.93 -15.62 -1.02
N ARG A 320 28.70 -14.79 -0.32
CA ARG A 320 30.03 -14.36 -0.78
C ARG A 320 30.98 -15.53 -1.06
N ALA A 321 30.91 -16.60 -0.26
CA ALA A 321 31.74 -17.78 -0.42
C ALA A 321 31.28 -18.72 -1.55
N LEU A 322 30.05 -18.55 -2.05
CA LEU A 322 29.46 -19.33 -3.14
C LEU A 322 29.51 -18.63 -4.51
N ARG A 323 30.15 -17.45 -4.56
CA ARG A 323 30.28 -16.66 -5.79
C ARG A 323 30.95 -17.47 -6.89
N GLY A 324 30.47 -17.24 -8.11
CA GLY A 324 30.97 -17.87 -9.31
C GLY A 324 30.49 -17.11 -10.54
N PRO A 325 30.87 -17.53 -11.75
CA PRO A 325 30.47 -16.86 -12.97
C PRO A 325 28.96 -17.00 -13.23
N GLY A 326 28.37 -16.00 -13.89
CA GLY A 326 26.98 -16.01 -14.35
C GLY A 326 26.14 -14.86 -13.78
N ARG A 327 25.24 -14.33 -14.61
CA ARG A 327 24.36 -13.19 -14.26
C ARG A 327 23.14 -13.56 -13.41
N GLU A 328 22.84 -14.85 -13.28
CA GLU A 328 21.64 -15.42 -12.64
C GLU A 328 22.06 -16.64 -11.80
N ARG A 329 23.29 -16.61 -11.27
CA ARG A 329 23.87 -17.76 -10.61
C ARG A 329 23.13 -18.07 -9.32
N PHE A 330 22.89 -17.06 -8.48
CA PHE A 330 22.17 -17.24 -7.24
C PHE A 330 20.68 -17.49 -7.49
N GLU A 331 20.07 -16.87 -8.50
CA GLU A 331 18.71 -17.22 -8.94
C GLU A 331 18.61 -18.74 -9.20
N ARG A 332 19.50 -19.31 -10.01
CA ARG A 332 19.50 -20.75 -10.28
C ARG A 332 19.90 -21.62 -9.08
N LEU A 333 20.89 -21.18 -8.30
CA LEU A 333 21.46 -21.97 -7.21
C LEU A 333 20.51 -22.03 -5.99
N LEU A 334 19.95 -20.90 -5.60
CA LEU A 334 19.20 -20.73 -4.35
C LEU A 334 17.69 -20.74 -4.56
N TYR A 335 17.19 -20.16 -5.66
CA TYR A 335 15.75 -20.10 -5.93
C TYR A 335 15.28 -21.29 -6.78
N ASP A 336 15.83 -21.51 -7.97
CA ASP A 336 15.44 -22.66 -8.82
C ASP A 336 15.96 -23.99 -8.27
N ARG A 337 16.94 -23.92 -7.37
CA ARG A 337 17.63 -25.08 -6.75
C ARG A 337 18.21 -26.05 -7.79
N ASP A 338 18.85 -25.51 -8.83
CA ASP A 338 19.41 -26.27 -9.95
C ASP A 338 20.34 -27.41 -9.48
N PRO A 339 19.99 -28.68 -9.71
CA PRO A 339 20.74 -29.82 -9.19
C PRO A 339 22.15 -29.92 -9.79
N ALA A 340 22.33 -29.52 -11.06
CA ALA A 340 23.63 -29.58 -11.73
C ALA A 340 24.60 -28.52 -11.18
N LEU A 341 24.10 -27.34 -10.82
CA LEU A 341 24.92 -26.32 -10.15
C LEU A 341 25.27 -26.71 -8.72
N ARG A 342 24.32 -27.31 -7.99
CA ARG A 342 24.51 -27.73 -6.59
C ARG A 342 25.49 -28.90 -6.48
N ALA A 343 25.43 -29.88 -7.39
CA ALA A 343 26.34 -31.03 -7.39
C ALA A 343 27.82 -30.68 -7.66
N ARG A 344 28.10 -29.50 -8.23
CA ARG A 344 29.46 -29.01 -8.51
C ARG A 344 30.12 -28.30 -7.34
N LEU A 345 29.38 -28.06 -6.26
CA LEU A 345 29.90 -27.41 -5.06
C LEU A 345 30.77 -28.39 -4.28
N ASP A 346 31.91 -27.90 -3.77
CA ASP A 346 32.74 -28.66 -2.85
C ASP A 346 32.03 -28.87 -1.49
N PRO A 347 32.52 -29.77 -0.61
CA PRO A 347 31.86 -30.05 0.65
C PRO A 347 31.65 -28.83 1.57
N ALA A 348 32.58 -27.88 1.58
CA ALA A 348 32.46 -26.67 2.39
C ALA A 348 31.37 -25.74 1.83
N GLN A 349 31.33 -25.60 0.51
CA GLN A 349 30.29 -24.87 -0.20
C GLN A 349 28.91 -25.51 -0.04
N GLN A 350 28.83 -26.85 -0.02
CA GLN A 350 27.57 -27.56 0.26
C GLN A 350 27.05 -27.26 1.67
N ALA A 351 27.94 -27.21 2.68
CA ALA A 351 27.55 -26.84 4.04
C ALA A 351 27.04 -25.39 4.13
N MET A 352 27.65 -24.46 3.38
CA MET A 352 27.18 -23.07 3.28
C MET A 352 25.84 -22.96 2.53
N LEU A 353 25.66 -23.74 1.45
CA LEU A 353 24.40 -23.81 0.72
C LEU A 353 23.27 -24.31 1.62
N ALA A 354 23.50 -25.33 2.44
CA ALA A 354 22.49 -25.84 3.38
C ALA A 354 22.08 -24.78 4.40
N GLN A 355 23.01 -23.96 4.89
CA GLN A 355 22.68 -22.82 5.77
C GLN A 355 21.85 -21.76 5.04
N LEU A 356 22.17 -21.45 3.78
CA LEU A 356 21.40 -20.52 2.96
C LEU A 356 19.98 -21.04 2.67
N ASP A 357 19.84 -22.31 2.33
CA ASP A 357 18.54 -22.94 2.12
C ASP A 357 17.68 -22.86 3.38
N ALA A 358 18.25 -23.17 4.55
CA ALA A 358 17.54 -23.06 5.83
C ALA A 358 17.08 -21.62 6.13
N LEU A 359 17.88 -20.60 5.79
CA LEU A 359 17.50 -19.20 5.93
C LEU A 359 16.37 -18.82 4.97
N LEU A 360 16.46 -19.24 3.71
CA LEU A 360 15.47 -18.92 2.67
C LEU A 360 14.19 -19.76 2.77
N ASP A 361 14.20 -20.85 3.54
CA ASP A 361 13.03 -21.65 3.88
C ASP A 361 12.14 -20.99 4.95
N ASP A 362 12.58 -19.89 5.59
CA ASP A 362 11.73 -19.11 6.49
C ASP A 362 10.43 -18.68 5.78
N PRO A 363 9.26 -18.80 6.46
CA PRO A 363 7.97 -18.46 5.87
C PRO A 363 7.88 -17.07 5.25
N PHE A 364 8.62 -16.08 5.76
CA PHE A 364 8.65 -14.74 5.17
C PHE A 364 9.19 -14.76 3.74
N TYR A 365 10.33 -15.41 3.51
CA TYR A 365 10.96 -15.43 2.18
C TYR A 365 10.11 -16.15 1.13
N ARG A 366 9.30 -17.13 1.54
CA ARG A 366 8.45 -17.92 0.65
C ARG A 366 7.02 -17.40 0.52
N GLY A 367 6.47 -16.86 1.60
CA GLY A 367 5.05 -16.52 1.72
C GLY A 367 4.73 -15.03 1.60
N PHE A 368 5.73 -14.15 1.59
CA PHE A 368 5.54 -12.71 1.35
C PHE A 368 5.70 -12.41 -0.15
N GLN A 369 4.58 -12.31 -0.86
CA GLN A 369 4.52 -12.16 -2.32
C GLN A 369 4.40 -10.69 -2.70
N VAL A 370 5.28 -10.23 -3.58
CA VAL A 370 5.34 -8.83 -4.00
C VAL A 370 5.34 -8.72 -5.52
N TYR A 371 4.63 -7.72 -6.05
CA TYR A 371 4.72 -7.32 -7.44
C TYR A 371 5.87 -6.32 -7.61
N VAL A 372 6.84 -6.65 -8.46
CA VAL A 372 7.92 -5.73 -8.89
C VAL A 372 7.84 -5.60 -10.41
N HIS A 373 7.82 -4.38 -10.95
CA HIS A 373 7.92 -4.18 -12.39
C HIS A 373 9.37 -4.32 -12.87
N PRO A 374 9.69 -5.16 -13.88
CA PRO A 374 8.82 -6.00 -14.72
C PRO A 374 8.81 -7.49 -14.31
N LYS A 375 9.24 -7.83 -13.09
CA LYS A 375 9.40 -9.21 -12.62
C LYS A 375 8.06 -9.92 -12.34
N GLY A 376 6.98 -9.16 -12.24
CA GLY A 376 5.66 -9.68 -11.89
C GLY A 376 5.59 -10.01 -10.40
N VAL A 377 4.66 -10.90 -10.04
CA VAL A 377 4.50 -11.36 -8.66
C VAL A 377 5.49 -12.49 -8.34
N LYS A 378 6.35 -12.28 -7.35
CA LYS A 378 7.30 -13.27 -6.86
C LYS A 378 7.44 -13.19 -5.33
N PRO A 379 7.89 -14.28 -4.67
CA PRO A 379 8.22 -14.24 -3.25
C PRO A 379 9.39 -13.28 -2.98
N ILE A 380 9.42 -12.64 -1.81
CA ILE A 380 10.51 -11.72 -1.46
C ILE A 380 11.89 -12.41 -1.45
N GLY A 381 11.95 -13.70 -1.14
CA GLY A 381 13.17 -14.50 -1.24
C GLY A 381 13.76 -14.54 -2.66
N TYR A 382 12.93 -14.58 -3.70
CA TYR A 382 13.39 -14.49 -5.10
C TYR A 382 14.15 -13.17 -5.34
N HIS A 383 13.59 -12.05 -4.87
CA HIS A 383 14.18 -10.73 -5.06
C HIS A 383 15.48 -10.54 -4.29
N VAL A 384 15.54 -11.01 -3.03
CA VAL A 384 16.77 -11.01 -2.23
C VAL A 384 17.87 -11.80 -2.93
N VAL A 385 17.57 -13.02 -3.39
CA VAL A 385 18.50 -13.88 -4.12
C VAL A 385 18.97 -13.23 -5.42
N ARG A 386 18.04 -12.71 -6.22
CA ARG A 386 18.35 -12.02 -7.48
C ARG A 386 19.31 -10.85 -7.26
N LEU A 387 19.11 -10.07 -6.21
CA LEU A 387 19.94 -8.90 -5.92
C LEU A 387 21.38 -9.27 -5.53
N LEU A 388 21.63 -10.49 -5.03
CA LEU A 388 22.99 -11.01 -4.82
C LEU A 388 23.77 -11.14 -6.13
N ASP A 389 23.08 -11.47 -7.24
CA ASP A 389 23.71 -11.54 -8.58
C ASP A 389 23.96 -10.13 -9.15
N ARG A 390 23.12 -9.14 -8.84
CA ARG A 390 23.19 -7.79 -9.44
C ARG A 390 24.11 -6.84 -8.71
N ASN A 391 24.09 -6.88 -7.38
CA ASN A 391 24.84 -5.95 -6.52
C ASN A 391 25.52 -6.72 -5.37
N PRO A 392 26.47 -7.63 -5.69
CA PRO A 392 27.03 -8.57 -4.72
C PRO A 392 27.80 -7.89 -3.58
N ARG A 393 28.24 -6.63 -3.74
CA ARG A 393 29.09 -5.93 -2.75
C ARG A 393 28.32 -5.29 -1.59
N THR A 394 27.00 -5.43 -1.53
CA THR A 394 26.16 -4.89 -0.44
C THR A 394 25.05 -5.87 -0.06
N PRO A 395 24.65 -5.96 1.23
CA PRO A 395 23.40 -6.58 1.61
C PRO A 395 22.21 -5.67 1.28
N PHE A 396 21.00 -6.19 1.50
CA PHE A 396 19.74 -5.51 1.20
C PHE A 396 18.82 -5.43 2.41
N ALA A 397 18.09 -4.33 2.52
CA ALA A 397 17.06 -4.11 3.52
C ALA A 397 15.68 -4.01 2.84
N VAL A 398 14.64 -4.40 3.57
CA VAL A 398 13.25 -4.32 3.13
C VAL A 398 12.53 -3.22 3.92
N GLU A 399 11.77 -2.39 3.21
CA GLU A 399 10.97 -1.32 3.82
C GLU A 399 9.62 -1.15 3.12
N LEU A 400 8.58 -0.84 3.90
CA LEU A 400 7.38 -0.19 3.39
C LEU A 400 7.66 1.29 3.19
N THR A 401 7.06 1.88 2.15
CA THR A 401 7.18 3.33 1.95
C THR A 401 6.26 4.09 2.89
N LEU A 402 6.41 5.41 2.96
CA LEU A 402 5.31 6.25 3.43
C LEU A 402 4.10 6.00 2.53
N HIS A 403 2.95 5.68 3.13
CA HIS A 403 1.69 5.43 2.43
C HIS A 403 0.50 5.80 3.30
N ASN A 404 -0.63 6.03 2.65
CA ASN A 404 -1.87 6.55 3.22
C ASN A 404 -3.07 5.59 3.03
N LEU A 405 -2.79 4.33 2.67
CA LEU A 405 -3.82 3.28 2.47
C LEU A 405 -4.68 3.07 3.72
N HIS A 406 -4.08 3.15 4.91
CA HIS A 406 -4.74 2.89 6.19
C HIS A 406 -5.51 4.11 6.72
N THR A 407 -5.37 5.26 6.06
CA THR A 407 -5.73 6.57 6.59
C THR A 407 -6.56 7.32 5.54
N THR A 408 -5.92 8.16 4.73
CA THR A 408 -6.56 9.05 3.76
C THR A 408 -7.36 8.27 2.72
N LEU A 409 -6.77 7.22 2.12
CA LEU A 409 -7.42 6.49 1.03
C LEU A 409 -8.60 5.65 1.52
N TYR A 410 -8.51 5.05 2.72
CA TYR A 410 -9.65 4.39 3.36
C TYR A 410 -10.82 5.37 3.54
N ARG A 411 -10.56 6.54 4.14
CA ARG A 411 -11.60 7.56 4.38
C ARG A 411 -12.20 8.06 3.08
N ARG A 412 -11.39 8.39 2.07
CA ARG A 412 -11.88 8.85 0.76
C ARG A 412 -12.77 7.82 0.08
N TRP A 413 -12.36 6.55 0.09
CA TRP A 413 -13.15 5.47 -0.51
C TRP A 413 -14.48 5.32 0.24
N ARG A 414 -14.43 5.18 1.57
CA ARG A 414 -15.61 5.05 2.44
C ARG A 414 -16.60 6.19 2.21
N ASP A 415 -16.11 7.42 2.23
CA ASP A 415 -16.93 8.62 2.12
C ASP A 415 -17.57 8.74 0.72
N LEU A 416 -16.88 8.30 -0.34
CA LEU A 416 -17.48 8.22 -1.66
C LEU A 416 -18.59 7.17 -1.72
N GLN A 417 -18.37 5.96 -1.17
CA GLN A 417 -19.38 4.90 -1.18
C GLN A 417 -20.68 5.37 -0.49
N LEU A 418 -20.56 6.11 0.61
CA LEU A 418 -21.71 6.65 1.33
C LEU A 418 -22.44 7.74 0.55
N ARG A 419 -21.71 8.63 -0.14
CA ARG A 419 -22.32 9.65 -1.01
C ARG A 419 -23.03 9.02 -2.20
N ASP A 420 -22.39 8.07 -2.87
CA ASP A 420 -22.98 7.37 -4.03
C ASP A 420 -24.25 6.62 -3.61
N CYS A 421 -24.27 5.97 -2.44
CA CYS A 421 -25.47 5.33 -1.90
C CYS A 421 -26.61 6.33 -1.65
N ALA A 422 -26.30 7.50 -1.08
CA ALA A 422 -27.31 8.52 -0.79
C ALA A 422 -27.92 9.14 -2.07
N GLN A 423 -27.19 9.10 -3.18
CA GLN A 423 -27.62 9.62 -4.49
C GLN A 423 -28.25 8.54 -5.38
N ALA A 424 -28.17 7.27 -5.02
CA ALA A 424 -28.76 6.19 -5.79
C ALA A 424 -30.30 6.32 -5.79
N PRO A 425 -30.96 6.25 -6.96
CA PRO A 425 -32.42 6.25 -7.02
C PRO A 425 -32.96 5.08 -6.19
N VAL A 426 -33.91 5.35 -5.28
CA VAL A 426 -34.67 4.28 -4.63
C VAL A 426 -35.43 3.56 -5.75
N PRO A 427 -35.27 2.23 -5.91
CA PRO A 427 -36.05 1.50 -6.89
C PRO A 427 -37.53 1.77 -6.62
N ALA A 428 -38.26 2.26 -7.63
CA ALA A 428 -39.70 2.41 -7.52
C ALA A 428 -40.28 1.06 -7.11
N ALA A 429 -40.96 1.02 -5.96
CA ALA A 429 -41.67 -0.16 -5.52
C ALA A 429 -42.57 -0.59 -6.69
N ALA A 430 -42.36 -1.81 -7.20
CA ALA A 430 -43.24 -2.38 -8.20
C ALA A 430 -44.65 -2.34 -7.62
N ALA A 431 -45.51 -1.50 -8.21
CA ALA A 431 -46.92 -1.53 -7.94
C ALA A 431 -47.39 -2.96 -8.27
N ALA A 432 -47.75 -3.71 -7.24
CA ALA A 432 -48.39 -4.99 -7.42
C ALA A 432 -49.72 -4.78 -8.17
N PRO A 433 -50.07 -5.67 -9.13
CA PRO A 433 -51.30 -5.55 -9.91
C PRO A 433 -52.56 -5.63 -9.06
#